data_AF-A0A962IYF9-F1
#
_entry.id   AF-A0A962IYF9-F1
#
_cell.length_a   1.000
_cell.length_b   1.000
_cell.length_c   1.000
_cell.angle_alpha   90.00
_cell.angle_beta   90.00
_cell.angle_gamma   90.00
#
_symmetry.space_group_name_H-M   'P 1'
#
loop_
_entity.id
_entity.type
_entity.pdbx_description
1 polymer ?
#
loop_
_entity_poly.entity_id
_entity_poly.type
_entity_poly.pdbx_seq_one_letter_code
_entity_poly.pdbx_strand_id
1 'polypeptide(L)'
;LTLKPLPGLPVIRDLVVDMEQFYAQYRKVQPFLINDTTPPSQERLQSPEDREKLDGLYECILCACCSTSCPSFWWNPDKFIGPAGLLQAYRFLADSRDTATEERLANLEDPFSVFRCRGIMNCVNVCPKGLNPTRAIGHIRNMLLKRAV
;
A
#
# COMPACT_ATOMS: atom_id res chain seq x y z
N LEU A 1 4.29 -17.51 -27.39
CA LEU A 1 3.58 -17.01 -26.20
C LEU A 1 4.04 -17.83 -25.00
N THR A 2 4.49 -17.20 -23.93
CA THR A 2 4.94 -17.88 -22.69
C THR A 2 4.11 -17.36 -21.53
N LEU A 3 3.43 -18.25 -20.81
CA LEU A 3 2.61 -17.93 -19.63
C LEU A 3 3.22 -18.57 -18.39
N LYS A 4 3.34 -17.80 -17.31
CA LYS A 4 3.91 -18.23 -16.03
C LYS A 4 3.14 -17.62 -14.85
N PRO A 5 3.18 -18.22 -13.66
CA PRO A 5 2.61 -17.65 -12.44
C PRO A 5 3.30 -16.34 -12.03
N LEU A 6 2.68 -15.60 -11.11
CA LEU A 6 3.27 -14.39 -10.54
C LEU A 6 4.60 -14.71 -9.80
N PRO A 7 5.68 -13.94 -10.02
CA PRO A 7 6.98 -14.24 -9.40
C PRO A 7 7.00 -14.05 -7.89
N GLY A 8 7.78 -14.88 -7.19
CA GLY A 8 8.08 -14.75 -5.77
C GLY A 8 7.02 -15.31 -4.82
N LEU A 9 5.82 -15.65 -5.32
CA LEU A 9 4.80 -16.34 -4.53
C LEU A 9 4.87 -17.86 -4.76
N PRO A 10 4.57 -18.69 -3.74
CA PRO A 10 4.48 -20.14 -3.91
C PRO A 10 3.41 -20.50 -4.95
N VAL A 11 3.69 -21.48 -5.82
CA VAL A 11 2.71 -22.01 -6.76
C VAL A 11 1.90 -23.10 -6.06
N ILE A 12 0.58 -22.94 -5.99
CA ILE A 12 -0.32 -23.97 -5.47
C ILE A 12 -0.49 -25.05 -6.54
N ARG A 13 -0.91 -24.63 -7.75
CA ARG A 13 -1.14 -25.51 -8.90
C ARG A 13 -1.25 -24.68 -10.18
N ASP A 14 -0.62 -25.17 -11.26
CA ASP A 14 -0.69 -24.56 -12.59
C ASP A 14 -0.29 -23.07 -12.56
N LEU A 15 -1.22 -22.15 -12.84
CA LEU A 15 -1.01 -20.70 -12.80
C LEU A 15 -1.53 -20.05 -11.50
N VAL A 16 -2.05 -20.84 -10.56
CA VAL A 16 -2.58 -20.37 -9.28
C VAL A 16 -1.45 -20.30 -8.26
N VAL A 17 -1.25 -19.11 -7.70
CA VAL A 17 -0.26 -18.82 -6.64
C VAL A 17 -0.94 -18.66 -5.28
N ASP A 18 -0.18 -18.92 -4.22
CA ASP A 18 -0.57 -18.61 -2.86
C ASP A 18 -0.36 -17.12 -2.58
N MET A 19 -1.47 -16.43 -2.29
CA MET A 19 -1.52 -14.98 -2.07
C MET A 19 -1.44 -14.62 -0.59
N GLU A 20 -1.30 -15.57 0.33
CA GLU A 20 -1.37 -15.30 1.76
C GLU A 20 -0.29 -14.31 2.23
N GLN A 21 0.94 -14.42 1.73
CA GLN A 21 1.99 -13.43 2.01
C GLN A 21 1.59 -12.02 1.57
N PHE A 22 0.98 -11.89 0.39
CA PHE A 22 0.49 -10.61 -0.12
C PHE A 22 -0.61 -10.02 0.79
N TYR A 23 -1.58 -10.84 1.20
CA TYR A 23 -2.67 -10.38 2.07
C TYR A 23 -2.21 -10.12 3.51
N ALA A 24 -1.22 -10.85 4.01
CA ALA A 24 -0.63 -10.59 5.32
C ALA A 24 -0.02 -9.19 5.38
N GLN A 25 0.71 -8.78 4.35
CA GLN A 25 1.27 -7.43 4.27
C GLN A 25 0.18 -6.35 4.09
N TYR A 26 -0.91 -6.65 3.37
CA TYR A 26 -2.08 -5.77 3.31
C TYR A 26 -2.76 -5.59 4.67
N ARG A 27 -2.92 -6.67 5.45
CA ARG A 27 -3.50 -6.61 6.80
C ARG A 27 -2.64 -5.80 7.77
N LYS A 28 -1.31 -5.86 7.65
CA LYS A 28 -0.37 -5.12 8.51
C LYS A 28 -0.56 -3.61 8.48
N VAL A 29 -1.09 -3.05 7.39
CA VAL A 29 -1.31 -1.60 7.28
C VAL A 29 -2.70 -1.15 7.78
N GLN A 30 -3.45 -2.06 8.42
CA GLN A 30 -4.81 -1.81 8.95
C GLN A 30 -5.70 -1.10 7.91
N PRO A 31 -6.05 -1.76 6.79
CA PRO A 31 -6.61 -1.11 5.61
C PRO A 31 -8.12 -0.86 5.73
N PHE A 32 -8.52 -0.20 6.81
CA PHE A 32 -9.88 0.23 7.12
C PHE A 32 -9.83 1.59 7.81
N LEU A 33 -10.92 2.37 7.75
CA LEU A 33 -10.99 3.69 8.34
C LEU A 33 -10.92 3.59 9.87
N ILE A 34 -10.00 4.34 10.49
CA ILE A 34 -9.92 4.49 11.94
C ILE A 34 -10.27 5.93 12.27
N ASN A 35 -11.33 6.12 13.04
CA ASN A 35 -11.83 7.42 13.45
C ASN A 35 -12.41 7.34 14.86
N ASP A 36 -11.79 8.04 15.80
CA ASP A 36 -12.11 8.08 17.23
C ASP A 36 -13.13 9.16 17.61
N THR A 37 -13.54 9.99 16.65
CA THR A 37 -14.58 11.01 16.88
C THR A 37 -15.97 10.38 16.89
N THR A 38 -16.87 10.96 17.68
CA THR A 38 -18.28 10.55 17.72
C THR A 38 -18.88 10.55 16.31
N PRO A 39 -19.49 9.43 15.86
CA PRO A 39 -20.13 9.39 14.56
C PRO A 39 -21.16 10.53 14.41
N PRO A 40 -21.11 11.31 13.32
CA PRO A 40 -22.11 12.34 13.07
C PRO A 40 -23.49 11.72 12.80
N SER A 41 -24.54 12.54 12.88
CA SER A 41 -25.91 12.11 12.55
C SER A 41 -26.13 11.74 11.08
N GLN A 42 -25.20 12.15 10.20
CA GLN A 42 -25.21 11.91 8.76
C GLN A 42 -23.82 11.40 8.33
N GLU A 43 -23.41 11.62 7.09
CA GLU A 43 -22.05 11.32 6.62
C GLU A 43 -20.97 12.19 7.28
N ARG A 44 -19.73 11.71 7.25
CA ARG A 44 -18.56 12.54 7.53
C ARG A 44 -18.32 13.44 6.32
N LEU A 45 -18.43 14.76 6.53
CA LEU A 45 -18.18 15.75 5.48
C LEU A 45 -16.73 15.66 4.99
N GLN A 46 -16.55 15.68 3.67
CA GLN A 46 -15.26 15.67 3.00
C GLN A 46 -15.34 16.60 1.79
N SER A 47 -14.41 17.54 1.66
CA SER A 47 -14.38 18.44 0.50
C SER A 47 -13.99 17.69 -0.78
N PRO A 48 -14.38 18.18 -1.96
CA PRO A 48 -13.90 17.61 -3.23
C PRO A 48 -12.36 17.55 -3.30
N GLU A 49 -11.68 18.60 -2.83
CA GLU A 49 -10.21 18.65 -2.78
C GLU A 49 -9.59 17.56 -1.89
N ASP A 50 -10.17 17.29 -0.72
CA ASP A 50 -9.73 16.19 0.14
C ASP A 50 -10.02 14.82 -0.49
N ARG A 51 -11.16 14.69 -1.17
CA ARG A 51 -11.54 13.45 -1.83
C ARG A 51 -10.64 13.15 -3.02
N GLU A 52 -10.23 14.15 -3.80
CA GLU A 52 -9.32 14.00 -4.95
C GLU A 52 -7.96 13.41 -4.55
N LYS A 53 -7.49 13.65 -3.31
CA LYS A 53 -6.25 13.03 -2.78
C LYS A 53 -6.28 11.50 -2.78
N LEU A 54 -7.48 10.92 -2.88
CA LEU A 54 -7.68 9.47 -2.84
C LEU A 54 -7.66 8.85 -4.25
N ASP A 55 -7.83 9.66 -5.30
CA ASP A 55 -7.80 9.20 -6.69
C ASP A 55 -6.42 8.67 -7.07
N GLY A 56 -6.41 7.53 -7.75
CA GLY A 56 -5.19 6.77 -8.02
C GLY A 56 -4.71 5.91 -6.84
N LEU A 57 -5.43 5.88 -5.71
CA LEU A 57 -5.14 5.04 -4.55
C LEU A 57 -6.23 3.98 -4.32
N TYR A 58 -7.51 4.36 -4.34
CA TYR A 58 -8.62 3.46 -3.98
C TYR A 58 -8.99 2.46 -5.09
N GLU A 59 -8.55 2.70 -6.32
CA GLU A 59 -8.84 1.90 -7.51
C GLU A 59 -7.95 0.65 -7.61
N CYS A 60 -7.10 0.42 -6.60
CA CYS A 60 -6.28 -0.78 -6.49
C CYS A 60 -7.16 -2.03 -6.42
N ILE A 61 -6.98 -2.95 -7.36
CA ILE A 61 -7.77 -4.20 -7.45
C ILE A 61 -7.12 -5.38 -6.74
N LEU A 62 -6.10 -5.16 -5.92
CA LEU A 62 -5.37 -6.18 -5.15
C LEU A 62 -4.86 -7.39 -5.99
N CYS A 63 -4.51 -7.15 -7.26
CA CYS A 63 -4.03 -8.19 -8.19
C CYS A 63 -2.59 -8.69 -7.95
N ALA A 64 -1.88 -8.11 -6.98
CA ALA A 64 -0.48 -8.38 -6.65
C ALA A 64 0.59 -8.13 -7.73
N CYS A 65 0.24 -7.82 -8.99
CA CYS A 65 1.21 -7.58 -10.09
C CYS A 65 2.38 -6.66 -9.69
N CYS A 66 2.08 -5.55 -9.00
CA CYS A 66 3.11 -4.61 -8.58
C CYS A 66 4.05 -5.22 -7.51
N SER A 67 3.52 -5.91 -6.50
CA SER A 67 4.33 -6.52 -5.43
C SER A 67 5.17 -7.68 -5.95
N THR A 68 4.58 -8.55 -6.77
CA THR A 68 5.26 -9.72 -7.34
C THR A 68 6.24 -9.37 -8.46
N SER A 69 6.27 -8.10 -8.91
CA SER A 69 7.31 -7.58 -9.80
C SER A 69 8.45 -6.87 -9.05
N CYS A 70 8.36 -6.72 -7.72
CA CYS A 70 9.29 -5.94 -6.92
C CYS A 70 10.37 -6.82 -6.29
N PRO A 71 11.67 -6.64 -6.64
CA PRO A 71 12.74 -7.43 -6.03
C PRO A 71 12.84 -7.28 -4.51
N SER A 72 12.59 -6.08 -3.96
CA SER A 72 12.59 -5.88 -2.51
C SER A 72 11.53 -6.74 -1.80
N PHE A 73 10.40 -7.01 -2.46
CA PHE A 73 9.34 -7.87 -1.95
C PHE A 73 9.74 -9.34 -2.03
N TRP A 74 10.40 -9.79 -3.11
CA TRP A 74 10.89 -11.16 -3.24
C TRP A 74 11.87 -11.55 -2.13
N TRP A 75 12.76 -10.63 -1.74
CA TRP A 75 13.79 -10.91 -0.74
C TRP A 75 13.30 -10.81 0.71
N ASN A 76 12.23 -10.08 0.98
CA ASN A 76 11.72 -9.86 2.33
C ASN A 76 10.17 -9.77 2.34
N PRO A 77 9.45 -10.78 1.84
CA PRO A 77 7.99 -10.72 1.66
C PRO A 77 7.23 -10.64 2.98
N ASP A 78 7.86 -11.05 4.08
CA ASP A 78 7.35 -11.03 5.45
C ASP A 78 7.65 -9.73 6.20
N LYS A 79 8.57 -8.89 5.70
CA LYS A 79 8.99 -7.64 6.39
C LYS A 79 8.68 -6.39 5.58
N PHE A 80 8.99 -6.38 4.28
CA PHE A 80 8.66 -5.25 3.42
C PHE A 80 7.18 -5.32 3.02
N ILE A 81 6.42 -4.27 3.30
CA ILE A 81 4.97 -4.23 3.02
C ILE A 81 4.67 -4.40 1.52
N GLY A 82 5.58 -3.95 0.66
CA GLY A 82 5.39 -4.03 -0.79
C GLY A 82 4.54 -2.87 -1.35
N PRO A 83 4.60 -2.66 -2.69
CA PRO A 83 3.95 -1.53 -3.33
C PRO A 83 2.43 -1.50 -3.18
N ALA A 84 1.74 -2.65 -3.25
CA ALA A 84 0.29 -2.67 -3.07
C ALA A 84 -0.14 -2.29 -1.65
N GLY A 85 0.52 -2.87 -0.63
CA GLY A 85 0.23 -2.57 0.76
C GLY A 85 0.56 -1.12 1.10
N LEU A 86 1.67 -0.57 0.60
CA LEU A 86 2.03 0.84 0.84
C LEU A 86 1.15 1.83 0.07
N LEU A 87 0.63 1.47 -1.10
CA LEU A 87 -0.40 2.27 -1.78
C LEU A 87 -1.67 2.36 -0.92
N GLN A 88 -2.06 1.24 -0.30
CA GLN A 88 -3.22 1.17 0.58
C GLN A 88 -2.98 1.83 1.95
N ALA A 89 -1.77 1.75 2.50
CA ALA A 89 -1.39 2.54 3.67
C ALA A 89 -1.55 4.04 3.39
N TYR A 90 -1.02 4.49 2.23
CA TYR A 90 -1.15 5.89 1.84
C TYR A 90 -2.60 6.31 1.59
N ARG A 91 -3.44 5.42 1.06
CA ARG A 91 -4.88 5.66 0.91
C ARG A 91 -5.54 6.10 2.22
N PHE A 92 -5.18 5.50 3.35
CA PHE A 92 -5.72 5.89 4.65
C PHE A 92 -4.99 7.09 5.27
N LEU A 93 -3.66 7.18 5.11
CA LEU A 93 -2.88 8.35 5.55
C LEU A 93 -3.31 9.66 4.87
N ALA A 94 -3.87 9.58 3.65
CA ALA A 94 -4.36 10.72 2.90
C ALA A 94 -5.87 11.00 3.08
N ASP A 95 -6.62 10.12 3.75
CA ASP A 95 -8.07 10.31 3.95
C ASP A 95 -8.31 11.27 5.11
N SER A 96 -8.92 12.43 4.82
CA SER A 96 -9.23 13.44 5.85
C SER A 96 -10.19 12.94 6.95
N ARG A 97 -10.84 11.79 6.73
CA ARG A 97 -11.74 11.16 7.69
C ARG A 97 -11.00 10.19 8.63
N ASP A 98 -9.76 9.81 8.35
CA ASP A 98 -8.97 8.92 9.20
C ASP A 98 -8.20 9.74 10.25
N THR A 99 -8.37 9.43 11.53
CA THR A 99 -7.72 10.16 12.63
C THR A 99 -6.50 9.43 13.19
N ALA A 100 -6.16 8.25 12.66
CA ALA A 100 -5.07 7.41 13.17
C ALA A 100 -3.73 7.63 12.45
N THR A 101 -3.53 8.77 11.79
CA THR A 101 -2.30 9.07 11.02
C THR A 101 -1.03 8.82 11.83
N GLU A 102 -0.98 9.26 13.09
CA GLU A 102 0.20 9.06 13.93
C GLU A 102 0.44 7.60 14.31
N GLU A 103 -0.61 6.84 14.64
CA GLU A 103 -0.49 5.41 14.90
C GLU A 103 0.00 4.66 13.65
N ARG A 104 -0.57 4.98 12.49
CA ARG A 104 -0.19 4.38 11.20
C ARG A 104 1.26 4.65 10.82
N LEU A 105 1.73 5.89 11.00
CA LEU A 105 3.13 6.23 10.73
C LEU A 105 4.09 5.53 11.69
N ALA A 106 3.74 5.40 12.96
CA ALA A 106 4.55 4.68 13.94
C ALA A 106 4.74 3.21 13.54
N ASN A 107 3.68 2.57 13.03
CA ASN A 107 3.71 1.19 12.55
C ASN A 107 4.53 1.00 11.25
N LEU A 108 4.99 2.07 10.61
CA LEU A 108 5.74 2.06 9.33
C LEU A 108 7.19 2.53 9.45
N GLU A 109 7.63 2.95 10.65
CA GLU A 109 8.92 3.60 10.88
C GLU A 109 10.11 2.62 10.84
N ASP A 110 9.87 1.32 10.98
CA ASP A 110 10.94 0.32 11.03
C ASP A 110 11.75 0.25 9.72
N PRO A 111 13.02 -0.25 9.76
CA PRO A 111 13.91 -0.28 8.59
C PRO A 111 13.41 -1.10 7.39
N PHE A 112 12.35 -1.89 7.54
CA PHE A 112 11.84 -2.78 6.51
C PHE A 112 10.55 -2.27 5.87
N SER A 113 9.53 -1.88 6.65
CA SER A 113 8.17 -1.66 6.15
C SER A 113 8.09 -0.74 4.93
N VAL A 114 8.77 0.42 4.99
CA VAL A 114 8.79 1.43 3.91
C VAL A 114 10.17 1.55 3.26
N PHE A 115 11.24 1.44 4.05
CA PHE A 115 12.59 1.84 3.63
C PHE A 115 13.31 0.80 2.74
N ARG A 116 12.70 -0.36 2.49
CA ARG A 116 13.20 -1.34 1.50
C ARG A 116 12.88 -0.98 0.05
N CYS A 117 11.99 -0.03 -0.21
CA CYS A 117 11.77 0.48 -1.56
C CYS A 117 13.02 1.23 -2.06
N ARG A 118 13.54 0.85 -3.23
CA ARG A 118 14.76 1.48 -3.82
C ARG A 118 14.47 2.33 -5.06
N GLY A 119 13.21 2.69 -5.31
CA GLY A 119 12.86 3.42 -6.53
C GLY A 119 13.07 2.61 -7.80
N ILE A 120 12.88 1.27 -7.74
CA ILE A 120 13.07 0.35 -8.89
C ILE A 120 12.00 0.56 -9.97
N MET A 121 10.82 1.06 -9.59
CA MET A 121 9.70 1.43 -10.48
C MET A 121 9.01 0.32 -11.27
N ASN A 122 9.42 -0.96 -11.15
CA ASN A 122 8.67 -2.10 -11.73
C ASN A 122 7.17 -2.04 -11.42
N CYS A 123 6.82 -1.67 -10.18
CA CYS A 123 5.44 -1.58 -9.70
C CYS A 123 4.56 -0.62 -10.51
N VAL A 124 5.12 0.46 -11.06
CA VAL A 124 4.40 1.44 -11.88
C VAL A 124 4.20 0.87 -13.29
N ASN A 125 5.24 0.26 -13.86
CA ASN A 125 5.22 -0.27 -15.23
C ASN A 125 4.22 -1.42 -15.42
N VAL A 126 3.96 -2.21 -14.37
CA VAL A 126 3.10 -3.40 -14.47
C VAL A 126 1.69 -3.19 -13.92
N CYS A 127 1.36 -2.02 -13.38
CA CYS A 127 0.04 -1.81 -12.79
C CYS A 127 -1.04 -1.80 -13.88
N PRO A 128 -1.99 -2.77 -13.89
CA PRO A 128 -3.01 -2.83 -14.94
C PRO A 128 -4.03 -1.68 -14.85
N LYS A 129 -3.99 -0.92 -13.76
CA LYS A 129 -4.85 0.25 -13.49
C LYS A 129 -4.12 1.58 -13.66
N GLY A 130 -2.84 1.57 -14.06
CA GLY A 130 -2.04 2.79 -14.24
C GLY A 130 -1.74 3.56 -12.94
N LEU A 131 -1.85 2.90 -11.78
CA LEU A 131 -1.58 3.52 -10.48
C LEU A 131 -0.08 3.67 -10.24
N ASN A 132 0.30 4.59 -9.34
CA ASN A 132 1.71 4.88 -9.06
C ASN A 132 2.10 4.62 -7.60
N PRO A 133 2.40 3.35 -7.23
CA PRO A 133 2.89 3.02 -5.89
C PRO A 133 4.19 3.73 -5.50
N THR A 134 5.09 4.00 -6.44
CA THR A 134 6.35 4.71 -6.14
C THR A 134 6.08 6.11 -5.60
N ARG A 135 5.11 6.84 -6.20
CA ARG A 135 4.70 8.16 -5.73
C ARG A 135 4.09 8.10 -4.33
N ALA A 136 3.17 7.16 -4.08
CA ALA A 136 2.56 6.96 -2.77
C ALA A 136 3.61 6.65 -1.68
N ILE A 137 4.56 5.77 -1.96
CA ILE A 137 5.68 5.46 -1.05
C ILE A 137 6.53 6.71 -0.78
N GLY A 138 6.75 7.56 -1.79
CA GLY A 138 7.42 8.85 -1.62
C GLY A 138 6.70 9.78 -0.66
N HIS A 139 5.36 9.86 -0.75
CA HIS A 139 4.57 10.65 0.20
C HIS A 139 4.66 10.11 1.63
N ILE A 140 4.58 8.78 1.82
CA ILE A 140 4.76 8.16 3.15
C ILE A 140 6.13 8.53 3.73
N ARG A 141 7.20 8.44 2.94
CA ARG A 141 8.55 8.82 3.39
C ARG A 141 8.63 10.28 3.81
N ASN A 142 8.01 11.17 3.05
CA ASN A 142 7.97 12.58 3.41
C ASN A 142 7.20 12.81 4.72
N MET A 143 6.11 12.08 4.96
CA MET A 143 5.37 12.14 6.23
C MET A 143 6.23 11.65 7.40
N LEU A 144 6.91 10.51 7.24
CA LEU A 144 7.84 9.97 8.25
C LEU A 144 8.99 10.94 8.56
N LEU A 145 9.60 11.53 7.54
CA LEU A 145 10.68 12.51 7.72
C LEU A 145 10.20 13.78 8.42
N LYS A 146 9.02 14.30 8.08
CA LYS A 146 8.43 15.48 8.73
C LYS A 146 8.10 15.25 10.21
N ARG A 147 7.80 14.01 10.59
CA ARG A 147 7.53 13.63 11.97
C ARG A 147 8.80 13.47 12.81
N ALA A 148 9.91 13.06 12.19
CA ALA A 148 11.18 12.83 12.87
C ALA A 148 11.98 14.12 13.18
N VAL A 149 11.54 15.27 12.64
CA VAL A 149 12.10 16.61 12.87
C VAL A 149 11.19 17.40 13.78
#